data_AF-A0AA87QGA4-F1
#
_entry.id   AF-A0AA87QGA4-F1
#
_cell.length_a   1.000
_cell.length_b   1.000
_cell.length_c   1.000
_cell.angle_alpha   90.00
_cell.angle_beta   90.00
_cell.angle_gamma   90.00
#
_symmetry.space_group_name_H-M   'P 1'
#
loop_
_entity.id
_entity.type
_entity.pdbx_description
1 polymer ?
#
loop_
_entity_poly.entity_id
_entity_poly.type
_entity_poly.pdbx_seq_one_letter_code
_entity_poly.pdbx_strand_id
1 'polypeptide(L)'
;MPKALVRPGERLHLVLDPDSGDILASELTTEHVGDETALPSLLKRVDAPVAWFLADGAYDGSGVSDCLAAAFGYDVVVPPPKNAVPGGNWQRNQHIAKHGRMAWQAATGYNQRSGSKLR
;
A
#
# COMPACT_ATOMS: atom_id res chain seq x y z
N MET A 1 -11.35 -6.02 25.44
CA MET A 1 -11.30 -6.29 23.98
C MET A 1 -10.92 -7.75 23.80
N PRO A 2 -11.75 -8.59 23.15
CA PRO A 2 -11.32 -9.94 22.81
C PRO A 2 -10.12 -9.85 21.86
N LYS A 3 -9.08 -10.62 22.14
CA LYS A 3 -7.88 -10.69 21.30
C LYS A 3 -8.21 -11.60 20.12
N ALA A 4 -8.45 -11.03 18.94
CA ALA A 4 -8.57 -11.80 17.72
C ALA A 4 -7.19 -12.38 17.37
N LEU A 5 -7.09 -13.69 17.24
CA LEU A 5 -5.88 -14.38 16.79
C LEU A 5 -6.03 -14.64 15.30
N VAL A 6 -5.07 -14.17 14.50
CA VAL A 6 -4.92 -14.53 13.08
C VAL A 6 -4.43 -15.98 13.02
N ARG A 7 -5.14 -16.84 12.30
CA ARG A 7 -4.81 -18.27 12.14
C ARG A 7 -3.75 -18.48 11.05
N PRO A 8 -3.04 -19.61 11.04
CA PRO A 8 -2.18 -19.97 9.93
C PRO A 8 -2.96 -19.98 8.61
N GLY A 9 -2.43 -19.30 7.59
CA GLY A 9 -3.09 -19.13 6.29
C GLY A 9 -4.14 -18.01 6.25
N GLU A 10 -4.38 -17.27 7.33
CA GLU A 10 -5.15 -16.02 7.27
C GLU A 10 -4.23 -14.83 7.03
N ARG A 11 -4.71 -13.85 6.26
CA ARG A 11 -4.01 -12.59 5.99
C ARG A 11 -4.79 -11.45 6.62
N LEU A 12 -4.10 -10.63 7.41
CA LEU A 12 -4.65 -9.42 7.98
C LEU A 12 -4.16 -8.21 7.16
N HIS A 13 -5.07 -7.56 6.46
CA HIS A 13 -4.84 -6.32 5.74
C HIS A 13 -5.17 -5.14 6.67
N LEU A 14 -4.29 -4.14 6.73
CA LEU A 14 -4.43 -2.98 7.60
C LEU A 14 -4.24 -1.70 6.79
N VAL A 15 -5.06 -0.69 7.10
CA VAL A 15 -4.85 0.69 6.69
C VAL A 15 -4.48 1.48 7.93
N LEU A 16 -3.36 2.20 7.85
CA LEU A 16 -2.83 2.99 8.94
C LEU A 16 -2.83 4.46 8.57
N ASP A 17 -3.15 5.32 9.53
CA ASP A 17 -2.81 6.73 9.48
C ASP A 17 -1.27 6.85 9.62
N PRO A 18 -0.57 7.44 8.65
CA PRO A 18 0.89 7.53 8.68
C PRO A 18 1.43 8.50 9.75
N ASP A 19 0.64 9.48 10.19
CA ASP A 19 1.04 10.49 11.16
C ASP A 19 0.82 10.01 12.60
N SER A 20 -0.36 9.44 12.88
CA SER A 20 -0.72 8.96 14.22
C SER A 20 -0.36 7.49 14.44
N GLY A 21 -0.30 6.68 13.37
CA GLY A 21 -0.18 5.23 13.45
C GLY A 21 -1.50 4.51 13.74
N ASP A 22 -2.63 5.23 13.75
CA ASP A 22 -3.94 4.64 14.06
C ASP A 22 -4.40 3.69 12.95
N ILE A 23 -5.11 2.62 13.33
CA ILE A 23 -5.74 1.71 12.36
C ILE A 23 -7.04 2.35 11.89
N LEU A 24 -7.07 2.76 10.62
CA LEU A 24 -8.25 3.33 9.97
C LEU A 24 -9.19 2.26 9.42
N ALA A 25 -8.65 1.12 9.01
CA ALA A 25 -9.41 -0.03 8.56
C ALA A 25 -8.61 -1.33 8.71
N SER A 26 -9.33 -2.44 8.85
CA SER A 26 -8.75 -3.78 8.84
C SER A 26 -9.66 -4.76 8.12
N GLU A 27 -9.06 -5.70 7.39
CA GLU A 27 -9.75 -6.83 6.78
C GLU A 27 -8.96 -8.12 6.97
N LEU A 28 -9.64 -9.17 7.41
CA LEU A 28 -9.07 -10.51 7.56
C LEU A 28 -9.56 -11.38 6.40
N THR A 29 -8.64 -11.93 5.62
CA THR A 29 -8.93 -12.80 4.49
C THR A 29 -8.24 -14.15 4.64
N THR A 30 -8.60 -15.11 3.78
CA THR A 30 -7.89 -16.39 3.67
C THR A 30 -6.71 -16.26 2.70
N GLU A 31 -5.76 -17.19 2.76
CA GLU A 31 -4.56 -17.20 1.92
C GLU A 31 -4.82 -17.26 0.42
N HIS A 32 -6.02 -17.68 0.01
CA HIS A 32 -6.45 -17.77 -1.38
C HIS A 32 -6.92 -16.42 -1.94
N VAL A 33 -7.15 -15.42 -1.07
CA VAL A 33 -7.50 -14.06 -1.49
C VAL A 33 -6.21 -13.30 -1.75
N GLY A 34 -6.02 -12.90 -3.00
CA GLY A 34 -4.92 -12.02 -3.39
C GLY A 34 -5.11 -10.60 -2.86
N ASP A 35 -4.00 -9.88 -2.70
CA ASP A 35 -3.98 -8.52 -2.13
C ASP A 35 -4.81 -7.53 -2.98
N GLU A 36 -4.78 -7.67 -4.31
CA GLU A 36 -5.66 -6.93 -5.24
C GLU A 36 -7.14 -7.20 -4.99
N THR A 37 -7.52 -8.45 -4.75
CA THR A 37 -8.91 -8.87 -4.56
C THR A 37 -9.47 -8.38 -3.22
N ALA A 38 -8.64 -8.30 -2.18
CA ALA A 38 -9.01 -7.77 -0.87
C ALA A 38 -9.12 -6.24 -0.84
N LEU A 39 -8.52 -5.54 -1.80
CA LEU A 39 -8.41 -4.09 -1.74
C LEU A 39 -9.78 -3.37 -1.76
N PRO A 40 -10.73 -3.67 -2.66
CA PRO A 40 -12.00 -2.91 -2.71
C PRO A 40 -12.84 -3.05 -1.43
N SER A 41 -12.83 -4.22 -0.80
CA SER A 41 -13.52 -4.46 0.46
C SER A 41 -12.84 -3.73 1.62
N LEU A 42 -11.50 -3.68 1.64
CA LEU A 42 -10.75 -2.93 2.63
C LEU A 42 -11.02 -1.42 2.53
N LEU A 43 -11.00 -0.86 1.33
CA LEU A 43 -11.21 0.58 1.10
C LEU A 43 -12.62 1.04 1.52
N LYS A 44 -13.64 0.20 1.36
CA LYS A 44 -15.01 0.50 1.84
C LYS A 44 -15.13 0.64 3.35
N ARG A 45 -14.14 0.18 4.12
CA ARG A 45 -14.11 0.26 5.59
C ARG A 45 -13.35 1.48 6.08
N VAL A 46 -12.75 2.26 5.19
CA VAL A 46 -12.04 3.48 5.55
C VAL A 46 -13.04 4.62 5.65
N ASP A 47 -13.36 5.02 6.89
CA ASP A 47 -14.35 6.08 7.17
C ASP A 47 -13.70 7.48 7.29
N ALA A 48 -12.44 7.61 6.88
CA ALA A 48 -11.66 8.85 6.97
C ALA A 48 -11.12 9.29 5.59
N PRO A 49 -10.92 10.59 5.35
CA PRO A 49 -10.24 11.06 4.14
C PRO A 49 -8.83 10.47 4.05
N VAL A 50 -8.53 9.81 2.94
CA VAL A 50 -7.19 9.31 2.64
C VAL A 50 -6.53 10.31 1.71
N ALA A 51 -5.38 10.86 2.11
CA ALA A 51 -4.62 11.80 1.28
C ALA A 51 -3.55 11.08 0.43
N TRP A 52 -3.10 9.90 0.86
CA TRP A 52 -2.06 9.13 0.21
C TRP A 52 -2.10 7.66 0.68
N PHE A 53 -1.77 6.72 -0.22
CA PHE A 53 -1.83 5.28 0.06
C PHE A 53 -0.42 4.67 -0.06
N LEU A 54 0.03 4.04 1.04
CA LEU A 54 1.29 3.33 1.14
C LEU A 54 1.02 1.83 1.29
N ALA A 55 1.48 1.02 0.33
CA ALA A 55 1.29 -0.43 0.40
C ALA A 55 2.56 -1.22 0.06
N ASP A 56 2.45 -2.54 0.24
CA ASP A 56 3.56 -3.43 -0.05
C ASP A 56 3.77 -3.55 -1.56
N GLY A 57 4.93 -4.04 -1.99
CA GLY A 57 5.16 -4.35 -3.41
C GLY A 57 4.15 -5.36 -3.97
N ALA A 58 3.53 -6.19 -3.12
CA ALA A 58 2.43 -7.07 -3.54
C ALA A 58 1.19 -6.31 -4.06
N TYR A 59 1.07 -5.03 -3.73
CA TYR A 59 0.04 -4.12 -4.24
C TYR A 59 0.48 -3.34 -5.50
N ASP A 60 1.61 -3.69 -6.14
CA ASP A 60 2.07 -3.04 -7.39
C ASP A 60 1.35 -3.54 -8.66
N GLY A 61 0.10 -3.99 -8.50
CA GLY A 61 -0.72 -4.46 -9.60
C GLY A 61 -1.46 -3.33 -10.31
N SER A 62 -1.76 -3.52 -11.60
CA SER A 62 -2.55 -2.55 -12.37
C SER A 62 -3.97 -2.40 -11.81
N GLY A 63 -4.58 -3.49 -11.33
CA GLY A 63 -5.89 -3.46 -10.70
C GLY A 63 -5.91 -2.71 -9.37
N VAL A 64 -4.81 -2.72 -8.61
CA VAL A 64 -4.64 -1.85 -7.43
C VAL A 64 -4.68 -0.38 -7.84
N SER A 65 -3.91 -0.02 -8.86
CA SER A 65 -3.80 1.38 -9.31
C SER A 65 -5.16 1.90 -9.78
N ASP A 66 -5.88 1.12 -10.59
CA ASP A 66 -7.23 1.48 -11.06
C ASP A 66 -8.23 1.59 -9.90
N CYS A 67 -8.18 0.65 -8.95
CA CYS A 67 -9.05 0.67 -7.78
C CYS A 67 -8.83 1.92 -6.90
N LEU A 68 -7.58 2.29 -6.67
CA LEU A 68 -7.23 3.47 -5.88
C LEU A 68 -7.52 4.79 -6.61
N ALA A 69 -7.28 4.84 -7.92
CA ALA A 69 -7.67 5.97 -8.75
C ALA A 69 -9.19 6.17 -8.71
N ALA A 70 -9.98 5.09 -8.79
CA ALA A 70 -11.42 5.15 -8.68
C ALA A 70 -11.92 5.56 -7.27
N ALA A 71 -11.23 5.13 -6.22
CA ALA A 71 -11.62 5.41 -4.84
C ALA A 71 -11.22 6.83 -4.37
N PHE A 72 -10.05 7.32 -4.79
CA PHE A 72 -9.45 8.52 -4.20
C PHE A 72 -8.91 9.55 -5.21
N GLY A 73 -8.77 9.19 -6.49
CA GLY A 73 -8.38 10.13 -7.54
C GLY A 73 -6.89 10.55 -7.56
N TYR A 74 -6.00 9.82 -6.88
CA TYR A 74 -4.55 10.10 -6.89
C TYR A 74 -3.67 8.86 -7.09
N ASP A 75 -2.42 9.11 -7.49
CA ASP A 75 -1.41 8.10 -7.79
C ASP A 75 -0.82 7.43 -6.54
N VAL A 76 -0.56 6.13 -6.69
CA VAL A 76 -0.19 5.21 -5.63
C VAL A 76 1.32 5.23 -5.38
N VAL A 77 1.73 5.37 -4.12
CA VAL A 77 3.14 5.25 -3.72
C VAL A 77 3.42 3.80 -3.28
N VAL A 78 3.44 2.89 -4.26
CA VAL A 78 3.92 1.52 -4.08
C VAL A 78 5.28 1.39 -4.77
N PRO A 79 6.33 0.92 -4.06
CA PRO A 79 7.60 0.64 -4.70
C PRO A 79 7.44 -0.58 -5.61
N PRO A 80 8.08 -0.58 -6.79
CA PRO A 80 8.07 -1.76 -7.62
C PRO A 80 8.72 -2.94 -6.88
N PRO A 81 8.25 -4.19 -7.05
CA PRO A 81 8.98 -5.35 -6.57
C PRO A 81 10.38 -5.42 -7.23
N LYS A 82 11.33 -6.14 -6.62
CA LYS A 82 12.73 -6.21 -7.12
C LYS A 82 12.85 -6.72 -8.55
N ASN A 83 11.89 -7.53 -8.98
CA ASN A 83 11.78 -8.13 -10.31
C ASN A 83 10.71 -7.45 -11.18
N ALA A 84 10.23 -6.27 -10.79
CA ALA A 84 9.26 -5.54 -11.60
C ALA A 84 9.85 -5.26 -12.99
N VAL A 85 9.08 -5.63 -14.02
CA VAL A 85 9.32 -5.12 -15.37
C VAL A 85 8.77 -3.69 -15.46
N PRO A 86 9.33 -2.82 -16.31
CA PRO A 86 8.80 -1.48 -16.51
C PRO A 86 7.32 -1.51 -16.89
N GLY A 87 6.44 -1.16 -15.94
CA GLY A 87 5.00 -0.97 -16.15
C GLY A 87 4.63 0.48 -16.47
N GLY A 88 3.33 0.78 -16.49
CA GLY A 88 2.78 2.10 -16.87
C GLY A 88 3.18 3.28 -15.96
N ASN A 89 3.76 3.02 -14.78
CA ASN A 89 4.19 4.04 -13.84
C ASN A 89 5.56 4.64 -14.23
N TRP A 90 5.60 5.34 -15.38
CA TRP A 90 6.82 5.81 -16.04
C TRP A 90 7.62 6.83 -15.21
N GLN A 91 6.94 7.69 -14.45
CA GLN A 91 7.56 8.70 -13.59
C GLN A 91 8.37 8.04 -12.46
N ARG A 92 7.76 7.06 -11.78
CA ARG A 92 8.42 6.22 -10.78
C ARG A 92 9.62 5.49 -11.38
N ASN A 93 9.44 4.83 -12.53
CA ASN A 93 10.48 4.04 -13.18
C ASN A 93 11.68 4.92 -13.59
N GLN A 94 11.43 6.11 -14.16
CA GLN A 94 12.49 7.07 -14.49
C GLN A 94 13.22 7.57 -13.24
N HIS A 95 12.49 7.92 -12.17
CA HIS A 95 13.12 8.39 -10.94
C HIS A 95 14.01 7.30 -10.32
N ILE A 96 13.53 6.05 -10.28
CA ILE A 96 14.33 4.93 -9.77
C ILE A 96 15.55 4.67 -10.65
N ALA A 97 15.42 4.73 -11.98
CA ALA A 97 16.55 4.56 -12.89
C ALA A 97 17.61 5.67 -12.73
N LYS A 98 17.18 6.91 -12.46
CA LYS A 98 18.07 8.08 -12.37
C LYS A 98 18.68 8.29 -10.98
N HIS A 99 17.91 8.04 -9.92
CA HIS A 99 18.27 8.39 -8.55
C HIS A 99 18.38 7.18 -7.61
N GLY A 100 17.97 6.00 -8.08
CA GLY A 100 17.93 4.78 -7.28
C GLY A 100 16.67 4.63 -6.43
N ARG A 101 16.41 3.40 -5.99
CA ARG A 101 15.22 3.03 -5.20
C ARG A 101 15.15 3.73 -3.85
N MET A 102 16.27 3.82 -3.12
CA MET A 102 16.28 4.45 -1.80
C MET A 102 15.97 5.94 -1.86
N ALA A 103 16.50 6.64 -2.87
CA ALA A 103 16.19 8.06 -3.09
C ALA A 103 14.72 8.26 -3.44
N TRP A 104 14.14 7.37 -4.27
CA TRP A 104 12.71 7.38 -4.53
C TRP A 104 11.88 7.18 -3.25
N GLN A 105 12.22 6.19 -2.41
CA GLN A 105 11.51 5.93 -1.16
C GLN A 105 11.56 7.10 -0.18
N ALA A 106 12.69 7.81 -0.12
CA ALA A 106 12.82 9.02 0.69
C ALA A 106 11.98 10.18 0.12
N ALA A 107 12.02 10.39 -1.20
CA ALA A 107 11.29 11.46 -1.88
C ALA A 107 9.76 11.29 -1.83
N THR A 108 9.27 10.05 -1.83
CA THR A 108 7.84 9.75 -1.81
C THR A 108 7.28 9.48 -0.42
N GLY A 109 8.12 9.56 0.63
CA GLY A 109 7.69 9.27 2.00
C GLY A 109 7.40 7.79 2.27
N TYR A 110 7.77 6.87 1.37
CA TYR A 110 7.50 5.44 1.51
C TYR A 110 8.02 4.84 2.83
N ASN A 111 9.13 5.38 3.37
CA ASN A 111 9.73 4.91 4.62
C ASN A 111 8.82 5.08 5.85
N GLN A 112 7.75 5.88 5.75
CA GLN A 112 6.76 6.01 6.82
C GLN A 112 5.94 4.72 7.03
N ARG A 113 5.90 3.81 6.04
CA ARG A 113 5.26 2.48 6.14
C ARG A 113 5.78 1.64 7.31
N SER A 114 7.07 1.71 7.62
CA SER A 114 7.68 0.91 8.70
C SER A 114 7.69 1.65 10.05
N GLY A 115 6.98 2.77 10.17
CA GLY A 115 7.02 3.65 11.34
C GLY A 115 8.38 4.35 11.54
N SER A 116 9.30 4.22 10.57
CA SER A 116 10.60 4.88 10.60
C SER A 116 10.43 6.32 10.16
N LYS A 117 10.20 7.22 11.12
CA LYS A 117 10.40 8.66 10.93
C LYS A 117 11.86 8.87 10.55
N LEU A 118 12.14 9.19 9.29
CA LEU A 118 13.42 9.81 8.93
C LEU A 118 13.46 11.14 9.70
N ARG A 119 14.26 11.17 10.76
CA ARG A 119 14.62 12.38 11.50
C ARG A 119 15.66 13.17 10.72
#